data_AF-A0A4Y2KAL8-F1
#
_entry.id   AF-A0A4Y2KAL8-F1
#
_cell.length_a   1.000
_cell.length_b   1.000
_cell.length_c   1.000
_cell.angle_alpha   90.00
_cell.angle_beta   90.00
_cell.angle_gamma   90.00
#
_symmetry.space_group_name_H-M   'P 1'
#
loop_
_entity.id
_entity.type
_entity.pdbx_description
1 polymer ?
#
loop_
_entity_poly.entity_id
_entity_poly.type
_entity_poly.pdbx_seq_one_letter_code
_entity_poly.pdbx_strand_id
1 'polypeptide(L)'
;MIADVSTPILGANFLHYFELVPDIRKKCLRDTKTKLQLAGHLKYANLHSIQISISRDTIFHKLLKEFPSVTKLPNPNQSVQHTVHHIVTKGPPVVAKPRRLAPDRLKIAKSEFQNMMNLGHLRPSKSNFHFTWFPKKEL
;
A
#
# COMPACT_ATOMS: atom_id res chain seq x y z
N MET A 1 -18.78 25.04 -2.91
CA MET A 1 -18.44 24.35 -4.18
C MET A 1 -18.95 22.93 -4.06
N ILE A 2 -19.90 22.51 -4.90
CA ILE A 2 -20.42 21.13 -4.92
C ILE A 2 -19.77 20.46 -6.14
N ALA A 3 -19.12 19.32 -5.94
CA ALA A 3 -18.52 18.59 -7.05
C ALA A 3 -19.65 17.95 -7.90
N ASP A 4 -19.64 18.20 -9.20
CA ASP A 4 -20.55 17.54 -10.14
C ASP A 4 -20.05 16.12 -10.40
N VAL A 5 -20.55 15.17 -9.61
CA VAL A 5 -20.19 13.75 -9.67
C VAL A 5 -21.45 12.89 -9.72
N SER A 6 -21.46 11.86 -10.57
CA SER A 6 -22.62 10.96 -10.74
C SER A 6 -22.97 10.19 -9.46
N THR A 7 -21.97 9.93 -8.61
CA THR A 7 -22.12 9.22 -7.34
C THR A 7 -21.30 9.94 -6.26
N PRO A 8 -21.92 10.86 -5.49
CA PRO A 8 -21.21 11.55 -4.43
C PRO A 8 -20.83 10.59 -3.31
N ILE A 9 -19.56 10.62 -2.91
CA ILE A 9 -19.03 9.80 -1.81
C ILE A 9 -18.69 10.75 -0.66
N LEU A 10 -19.26 10.48 0.52
CA LEU A 10 -18.93 11.17 1.75
C LEU A 10 -17.97 10.32 2.57
N GLY A 11 -16.84 10.90 2.95
CA GLY A 11 -15.86 10.24 3.80
C GLY A 11 -16.28 10.19 5.27
N ALA A 12 -15.70 9.25 6.02
CA ALA A 12 -15.94 9.12 7.46
C ALA A 12 -15.48 10.37 8.25
N ASN A 13 -14.49 11.11 7.74
CA ASN A 13 -14.05 12.39 8.28
C ASN A 13 -15.15 13.46 8.24
N PHE A 14 -15.96 13.50 7.16
CA PHE A 14 -17.10 14.40 7.05
C PHE A 14 -18.17 14.05 8.09
N LEU A 15 -18.51 12.76 8.17
CA LEU A 15 -19.47 12.27 9.17
C LEU A 15 -19.03 12.59 10.59
N HIS A 16 -17.73 12.44 10.89
CA HIS A 16 -17.17 12.77 12.19
C HIS A 16 -17.26 14.27 12.48
N TYR A 17 -16.87 15.13 11.54
CA TYR A 17 -16.86 16.57 11.72
C TYR A 17 -18.25 17.17 11.98
N PHE A 18 -19.28 16.65 11.30
CA PHE A 18 -20.68 17.09 11.47
C PHE A 18 -21.47 16.25 12.48
N GLU A 19 -20.81 15.33 13.20
CA GLU A 19 -21.42 14.39 14.14
C GLU A 19 -22.63 13.62 13.57
N LEU A 20 -22.51 13.20 12.31
CA LEU A 20 -23.52 12.42 11.62
C LEU A 20 -23.27 10.92 11.83
N VAL A 21 -24.30 10.20 12.26
CA VAL A 21 -24.25 8.78 12.57
C VAL A 21 -25.18 7.99 11.64
N PRO A 22 -24.63 7.18 10.72
CA PRO A 22 -25.42 6.26 9.92
C PRO A 22 -25.98 5.13 10.80
N ASP A 23 -27.30 5.00 10.88
CA ASP A 23 -27.99 3.86 11.49
C ASP A 23 -28.46 2.90 10.39
N ILE A 24 -27.70 1.83 10.21
CA ILE A 24 -27.99 0.79 9.20
C ILE A 24 -29.27 0.02 9.55
N ARG A 25 -29.55 -0.21 10.84
CA ARG A 25 -30.73 -0.97 11.30
C ARG A 25 -32.01 -0.18 11.01
N LYS A 26 -32.00 1.13 11.27
CA LYS A 26 -33.13 2.02 11.01
C LYS A 26 -33.14 2.60 9.60
N LYS A 27 -32.11 2.32 8.79
CA LYS A 27 -31.92 2.87 7.44
C LYS A 27 -32.05 4.40 7.45
N CYS A 28 -31.37 5.07 8.37
CA CYS A 28 -31.41 6.53 8.49
C CYS A 28 -30.03 7.11 8.83
N LEU A 29 -29.80 8.37 8.46
CA LEU A 29 -28.67 9.17 8.94
C LEU A 29 -29.17 10.06 10.07
N ARG A 30 -28.52 9.98 11.23
CA ARG A 30 -28.86 10.79 12.40
C ARG A 30 -27.85 11.89 12.63
N ASP A 31 -28.34 13.07 12.95
CA ASP A 31 -27.53 14.16 13.48
C ASP A 31 -27.58 14.11 15.02
N THR A 32 -26.43 13.95 15.67
CA THR A 32 -26.39 13.87 17.14
C THR A 32 -26.57 15.22 17.83
N LYS A 33 -26.27 16.32 17.13
CA LYS A 33 -26.36 17.69 17.62
C LYS A 33 -27.79 18.21 17.56
N THR A 34 -28.47 18.05 16.42
CA THR A 34 -29.84 18.55 16.22
C THR A 34 -30.92 17.51 16.51
N LYS A 35 -30.55 16.23 16.69
CA LYS A 35 -31.46 15.07 16.82
C LYS A 35 -32.32 14.81 15.59
N LEU A 36 -32.06 15.50 14.47
CA LEU A 36 -32.74 15.27 13.21
C LEU A 36 -32.34 13.90 12.64
N GLN A 37 -33.29 13.28 11.94
CA GLN A 37 -33.06 12.01 11.26
C GLN A 37 -33.55 12.14 9.82
N LEU A 38 -32.72 11.69 8.89
CA LEU A 38 -33.06 11.61 7.48
C LEU A 38 -33.12 10.14 7.07
N ALA A 39 -34.24 9.72 6.48
CA ALA A 39 -34.37 8.37 5.94
C ALA A 39 -33.37 8.17 4.80
N GLY A 40 -32.72 7.01 4.78
CA GLY A 40 -31.76 6.59 3.78
C GLY A 40 -32.17 5.28 3.13
N HIS A 41 -31.63 5.01 1.95
CA HIS A 41 -31.82 3.74 1.26
C HIS A 41 -30.51 2.96 1.25
N LEU A 42 -30.56 1.72 1.77
CA LEU A 42 -29.45 0.79 1.64
C LEU A 42 -29.41 0.29 0.19
N LYS A 43 -28.35 0.60 -0.54
CA LYS A 43 -28.05 -0.01 -1.83
C LYS A 43 -26.92 -1.00 -1.65
N TYR A 44 -27.13 -2.23 -2.08
CA TYR A 44 -26.05 -3.21 -2.20
C TYR A 44 -25.17 -2.80 -3.37
N ALA A 45 -23.94 -2.38 -3.09
CA ALA A 45 -22.94 -2.22 -4.12
C ALA A 45 -22.28 -3.60 -4.32
N ASN A 46 -22.27 -4.11 -5.54
CA ASN A 46 -21.39 -5.22 -5.93
C ASN A 46 -19.95 -4.67 -5.96
N LEU A 47 -19.36 -4.40 -4.80
CA LEU A 47 -17.96 -4.00 -4.67
C LEU A 47 -17.09 -5.25 -4.81
N HIS A 48 -17.04 -5.80 -6.02
CA HIS A 48 -15.94 -6.67 -6.42
C HIS A 48 -14.85 -5.76 -6.97
N SER A 49 -13.84 -5.52 -6.13
CA SER A 49 -12.63 -4.73 -6.43
C SER A 49 -12.83 -3.22 -6.58
N ILE A 50 -11.73 -2.49 -6.41
CA ILE A 50 -11.59 -1.09 -6.79
C ILE A 50 -11.89 -1.01 -8.30
N GLN A 51 -13.15 -0.79 -8.66
CA GLN A 51 -13.48 -0.42 -10.02
C GLN A 51 -12.95 0.99 -10.20
N ILE A 52 -11.80 1.07 -10.87
CA ILE A 52 -11.27 2.32 -11.37
C ILE A 52 -12.36 2.91 -12.28
N SER A 53 -13.08 3.91 -11.77
CA SER A 53 -14.19 4.59 -12.44
C SER A 53 -13.66 5.57 -13.49
N ILE A 54 -12.75 5.09 -14.33
CA ILE A 54 -12.33 5.82 -15.52
C ILE A 54 -13.47 5.72 -16.53
N SER A 55 -13.86 6.85 -17.12
CA SER A 55 -14.85 6.89 -18.19
C SER A 55 -14.50 5.87 -19.28
N ARG A 56 -15.51 5.09 -19.71
CA ARG A 56 -15.34 3.93 -20.60
C ARG A 56 -14.67 4.27 -21.94
N ASP A 57 -14.68 5.54 -22.32
CA ASP A 57 -14.20 6.03 -23.62
C ASP A 57 -12.79 6.61 -23.61
N THR A 58 -12.09 6.58 -22.47
CA THR A 58 -10.70 7.07 -22.40
C THR A 58 -9.70 6.01 -22.86
N ILE A 59 -8.52 6.47 -23.31
CA ILE A 59 -7.39 5.61 -23.66
C ILE A 59 -6.96 4.74 -22.47
N PHE A 60 -7.02 5.29 -21.25
CA PHE A 60 -6.66 4.58 -20.02
C PHE A 60 -7.58 3.39 -19.73
N HIS A 61 -8.89 3.51 -19.99
CA HIS A 61 -9.82 2.40 -19.82
C HIS A 61 -9.51 1.25 -20.80
N LYS A 62 -9.13 1.57 -22.05
CA LYS A 62 -8.69 0.55 -23.02
C LYS A 62 -7.40 -0.15 -22.56
N LEU A 63 -6.41 0.62 -22.09
CA LEU A 63 -5.13 0.08 -21.62
C LEU A 63 -5.29 -0.82 -20.39
N LEU A 64 -6.07 -0.39 -19.39
CA LEU A 64 -6.29 -1.20 -18.18
C LEU A 64 -7.11 -2.47 -18.48
N LYS A 65 -7.98 -2.44 -19.49
CA LYS A 65 -8.69 -3.63 -19.98
C LYS A 65 -7.76 -4.62 -20.67
N GLU A 66 -6.74 -4.13 -21.38
CA GLU A 66 -5.70 -4.95 -22.01
C GLU A 66 -4.77 -5.61 -20.97
N PHE A 67 -4.49 -4.91 -19.85
CA PHE A 67 -3.63 -5.38 -18.77
C PHE A 67 -4.36 -5.54 -17.43
N PRO A 68 -5.31 -6.49 -17.32
CA PRO A 68 -6.11 -6.66 -16.10
C PRO A 68 -5.30 -7.15 -14.89
N SER A 69 -4.07 -7.62 -15.10
CA SER A 69 -3.14 -7.98 -14.02
C SER A 69 -2.68 -6.77 -13.21
N VAL A 70 -2.65 -5.57 -13.80
CA VAL A 70 -2.19 -4.33 -13.15
C VAL A 70 -3.21 -3.85 -12.11
N THR A 71 -4.50 -4.08 -12.35
CA THR A 71 -5.60 -3.63 -11.48
C THR A 71 -6.04 -4.71 -10.48
N LYS A 72 -5.63 -5.96 -10.69
CA LYS A 72 -5.90 -7.06 -9.77
C LYS A 72 -4.97 -6.94 -8.56
N LEU A 73 -5.54 -7.07 -7.37
CA LEU A 73 -4.73 -7.23 -6.17
C LEU A 73 -3.84 -8.47 -6.33
N PRO A 74 -2.54 -8.40 -5.99
CA PRO A 74 -1.66 -9.57 -6.05
C PRO A 74 -2.30 -10.71 -5.27
N ASN A 75 -2.53 -11.84 -5.94
CA ASN A 75 -3.05 -13.01 -5.24
C ASN A 75 -1.93 -13.53 -4.31
N PRO A 76 -2.14 -13.58 -2.98
CA PRO A 76 -1.12 -14.02 -2.05
C PRO A 76 -0.67 -15.47 -2.27
N ASN A 77 -1.47 -16.27 -2.99
CA ASN A 77 -1.18 -17.67 -3.33
C ASN A 77 -0.66 -17.86 -4.76
N GLN A 78 -0.40 -16.79 -5.52
CA GLN A 78 0.12 -16.91 -6.88
C GLN A 78 1.57 -17.38 -6.84
N SER A 79 1.87 -18.49 -7.53
CA SER A 79 3.25 -18.94 -7.69
C SER A 79 4.02 -17.89 -8.49
N VAL A 80 5.02 -17.28 -7.85
CA VAL A 80 5.94 -16.36 -8.51
C VAL A 80 6.89 -17.22 -9.36
N GLN A 81 6.99 -16.93 -10.65
CA GLN A 81 8.02 -17.56 -11.47
C GLN A 81 9.39 -17.11 -10.98
N HIS A 82 10.16 -18.03 -10.42
CA HIS A 82 11.49 -17.74 -9.91
C HIS A 82 12.49 -17.74 -11.08
N THR A 83 12.85 -16.55 -11.56
CA THR A 83 14.05 -16.40 -12.39
C THR A 83 15.28 -16.37 -11.49
N VAL A 84 16.22 -17.29 -11.72
CA VAL A 84 17.51 -17.28 -11.02
C VAL A 84 18.46 -16.39 -11.80
N HIS A 85 18.85 -15.27 -11.20
CA HIS A 85 19.86 -14.37 -11.77
C HIS A 85 21.26 -14.83 -11.38
N HIS A 86 22.18 -14.91 -12.35
CA HIS A 86 23.59 -15.20 -12.12
C HIS A 86 24.43 -13.97 -12.47
N ILE A 87 25.15 -13.45 -11.48
CA ILE A 87 26.06 -12.31 -11.64
C ILE A 87 27.49 -12.85 -11.74
N VAL A 88 28.13 -12.69 -12.90
CA VAL A 88 29.54 -13.06 -13.09
C VAL A 88 30.42 -11.94 -12.55
N THR A 89 31.20 -12.23 -11.52
CA THR A 89 32.19 -11.30 -10.96
C THR A 89 33.60 -11.66 -11.44
N LYS A 90 34.48 -10.67 -11.59
CA LYS A 90 35.90 -10.86 -11.93
C LYS A 90 36.76 -10.27 -10.82
N GLY A 91 37.83 -10.96 -10.44
CA GLY A 91 38.74 -10.53 -9.38
C GLY A 91 38.35 -10.99 -7.98
N PRO A 92 39.17 -10.65 -6.96
CA PRO A 92 38.96 -11.11 -5.59
C PRO A 92 37.78 -10.41 -4.88
N PRO A 93 37.21 -11.01 -3.83
CA PRO A 93 36.13 -10.40 -3.06
C PRO A 93 36.55 -9.10 -2.38
N VAL A 94 35.65 -8.11 -2.38
CA VAL A 94 35.85 -6.83 -1.69
C VAL A 94 35.14 -6.85 -0.34
N VAL A 95 35.85 -6.41 0.71
CA VAL A 95 35.35 -6.35 2.09
C VAL A 95 35.47 -4.92 2.60
N ALA A 96 34.33 -4.29 2.87
CA ALA A 96 34.27 -3.04 3.63
C ALA A 96 34.18 -3.33 5.13
N LYS A 97 34.66 -2.43 5.99
CA LYS A 97 34.42 -2.55 7.44
C LYS A 97 32.99 -2.09 7.79
N PRO A 98 32.29 -2.78 8.72
CA PRO A 98 31.02 -2.30 9.24
C PRO A 98 31.17 -0.90 9.85
N ARG A 99 30.22 0.00 9.56
CA ARG A 99 30.21 1.35 10.12
C ARG A 99 29.25 1.44 11.30
N ARG A 100 29.65 2.21 12.31
CA ARG A 100 28.81 2.48 13.48
C ARG A 100 27.64 3.37 13.05
N LEU A 101 26.45 3.00 13.51
CA LEU A 101 25.24 3.81 13.40
C LEU A 101 24.95 4.48 14.73
N ALA A 102 24.33 5.65 14.69
CA ALA A 102 23.75 6.27 15.87
C ALA A 102 22.62 5.38 16.44
N PRO A 103 22.34 5.41 17.75
CA PRO A 103 21.43 4.46 18.40
C PRO A 103 20.01 4.44 17.84
N ASP A 104 19.49 5.61 17.48
CA ASP A 104 18.20 5.83 16.83
C ASP A 104 18.11 5.12 15.47
N ARG A 105 19.10 5.36 14.59
CA ARG A 105 19.18 4.75 13.25
C ARG A 105 19.42 3.25 13.34
N LEU A 106 20.19 2.80 14.32
CA LEU A 106 20.43 1.39 14.57
C LEU A 106 19.14 0.65 14.96
N LYS A 107 18.30 1.26 15.80
CA LYS A 107 17.00 0.68 16.21
C LYS A 107 16.08 0.49 15.00
N ILE A 108 15.96 1.51 14.16
CA ILE A 108 15.14 1.46 12.95
C ILE A 108 15.68 0.39 11.99
N ALA A 109 16.99 0.41 11.70
CA ALA A 109 17.60 -0.56 10.80
C ALA A 109 17.37 -2.01 11.25
N LYS A 110 17.55 -2.30 12.55
CA LYS A 110 17.28 -3.64 13.10
C LYS A 110 15.84 -4.09 12.89
N SER A 111 14.87 -3.20 13.11
CA SER A 111 13.45 -3.49 12.90
C SER A 111 13.15 -3.83 11.43
N GLU A 112 13.66 -3.02 10.51
CA GLU A 112 13.47 -3.24 9.06
C GLU A 112 14.14 -4.54 8.59
N PHE A 113 15.37 -4.82 9.03
CA PHE A 113 16.04 -6.08 8.70
C PHE A 113 15.28 -7.31 9.23
N GLN A 114 14.71 -7.23 10.43
CA GLN A 114 13.90 -8.32 10.96
C GLN A 114 12.62 -8.52 10.13
N ASN A 115 11.95 -7.43 9.75
CA ASN A 115 10.78 -7.50 8.88
C ASN A 115 11.11 -8.16 7.53
N MET A 116 12.20 -7.73 6.88
CA MET A 116 12.66 -8.32 5.62
C MET A 116 13.03 -9.81 5.73
N MET A 117 13.58 -10.25 6.87
CA MET A 117 13.82 -11.67 7.13
C MET A 117 12.50 -12.45 7.28
N ASN A 118 11.52 -11.89 8.00
CA ASN A 118 10.20 -12.51 8.18
C ASN A 118 9.44 -12.63 6.85
N LEU A 119 9.60 -11.66 5.94
CA LEU A 119 9.04 -11.69 4.59
C LEU A 119 9.79 -12.64 3.63
N GLY A 120 10.92 -13.22 4.06
CA GLY A 120 11.74 -14.11 3.24
C GLY A 120 12.55 -13.39 2.15
N HIS A 121 12.67 -12.07 2.21
CA HIS A 121 13.47 -11.27 1.26
C HIS A 121 14.97 -11.34 1.56
N LEU A 122 15.34 -11.57 2.83
CA LEU A 122 16.72 -11.67 3.28
C LEU A 122 16.97 -12.98 4.04
N ARG A 123 18.21 -13.47 3.97
CA ARG A 123 18.69 -14.59 4.78
C ARG A 123 20.14 -14.34 5.23
N PRO A 124 20.55 -14.83 6.40
CA PRO A 124 21.96 -14.88 6.78
C PRO A 124 22.78 -15.64 5.73
N SER A 125 23.99 -15.17 5.45
CA SER A 125 24.94 -15.84 4.56
C SER A 125 26.34 -15.80 5.16
N LYS A 126 27.17 -16.77 4.75
CA LYS A 126 28.61 -16.80 5.04
C LYS A 126 29.32 -16.54 3.72
N SER A 127 29.64 -15.27 3.44
CA SER A 127 30.23 -14.84 2.18
C SER A 127 31.52 -14.06 2.42
N ASN A 128 32.45 -14.15 1.49
CA ASN A 128 33.69 -13.37 1.50
C ASN A 128 33.51 -11.94 0.98
N PHE A 129 32.29 -11.58 0.55
CA PHE A 129 31.92 -10.22 0.17
C PHE A 129 31.24 -9.49 1.34
N HIS A 130 31.63 -8.24 1.57
CA HIS A 130 30.94 -7.35 2.50
C HIS A 130 30.95 -5.91 1.97
N PHE A 131 29.79 -5.27 1.97
CA PHE A 131 29.65 -3.87 1.58
C PHE A 131 28.92 -3.08 2.67
N THR A 132 29.25 -1.80 2.79
CA THR A 132 28.66 -0.90 3.78
C THR A 132 27.49 -0.15 3.16
N TRP A 133 26.30 -0.29 3.76
CA TRP A 133 25.05 0.30 3.24
C TRP A 133 24.92 1.81 3.45
N PHE A 134 25.68 2.39 4.40
CA PHE A 134 25.49 3.78 4.81
C PHE A 134 26.60 4.64 4.24
N PRO A 135 26.32 5.71 3.48
CA PRO A 135 27.36 6.54 2.87
C PRO A 135 28.25 7.23 3.91
N LYS A 136 29.45 7.66 3.47
CA LYS A 136 30.33 8.49 4.31
C LYS A 136 29.65 9.85 4.38
N LYS A 137 29.44 10.39 5.58
CA LYS A 137 29.13 11.82 5.69
C LYS A 137 30.38 12.54 5.18
N GLU A 138 30.28 13.26 4.07
CA GLU A 138 31.23 14.31 3.75
C GLU A 138 31.05 15.38 4.84
N LEU A 139 32.17 15.77 5.44
CA LEU A 139 32.23 16.87 6.40
C LEU A 139 32.25 18.19 5.64
#